data_AF-A0A8I1DQ46-F1
#
_entry.id   AF-A0A8I1DQ46-F1
#
_cell.length_a   1.000
_cell.length_b   1.000
_cell.length_c   1.000
_cell.angle_alpha   90.00
_cell.angle_beta   90.00
_cell.angle_gamma   90.00
#
_symmetry.space_group_name_H-M   'P 1'
#
loop_
_entity.id
_entity.type
_entity.pdbx_description
1 polymer ?
#
loop_
_entity_poly.entity_id
_entity_poly.type
_entity_poly.pdbx_seq_one_letter_code
_entity_poly.pdbx_strand_id
1 'polypeptide(L)'
;ANLLLLDEISEGLAPVIVQALARMITALKQRGYTIVMVEQNFRFAAPLADRFYVMEHGQIVEHFEASELTEKQDTLNELLGV
;
A
#
# COMPACT_ATOMS: atom_id res chain seq x y z
N ALA A 1 7.25 -6.97 -19.73
CA ALA A 1 6.25 -7.30 -18.70
C ALA A 1 5.85 -6.00 -18.01
N ASN A 2 4.55 -5.77 -17.78
CA ASN A 2 4.02 -4.51 -17.23
C ASN A 2 3.56 -4.66 -15.77
N LEU A 3 4.13 -5.62 -15.05
CA LEU A 3 3.82 -5.92 -13.64
C LEU A 3 5.08 -5.69 -12.80
N LEU A 4 4.93 -4.96 -11.71
CA LEU A 4 5.96 -4.75 -10.69
C LEU A 4 5.48 -5.35 -9.36
N LEU A 5 6.33 -6.16 -8.73
CA LEU A 5 6.13 -6.68 -7.39
C LEU A 5 7.08 -5.94 -6.44
N LEU A 6 6.55 -5.34 -5.38
CA LEU A 6 7.30 -4.59 -4.39
C LEU A 6 7.07 -5.23 -3.03
N ASP A 7 8.15 -5.49 -2.29
CA ASP A 7 8.10 -6.18 -0.99
C ASP A 7 8.83 -5.32 0.04
N GLU A 8 8.10 -4.78 1.01
CA GLU A 8 8.58 -4.00 2.17
C GLU A 8 9.61 -2.90 1.82
N ILE A 9 9.41 -2.23 0.70
CA ILE A 9 10.39 -1.30 0.12
C ILE A 9 10.59 0.00 0.92
N SER A 10 9.68 0.34 1.84
CA SER A 10 9.80 1.56 2.66
C SER A 10 10.57 1.35 3.97
N GLU A 11 10.85 0.10 4.36
CA GLU A 11 11.46 -0.21 5.64
C GLU A 11 12.90 0.32 5.74
N GLY A 12 13.24 0.91 6.90
CA GLY A 12 14.60 1.39 7.19
C GLY A 12 15.06 2.60 6.36
N LEU A 13 14.21 3.15 5.49
CA LEU A 13 14.56 4.26 4.63
C LEU A 13 14.33 5.62 5.29
N ALA A 14 15.21 6.58 4.95
CA ALA A 14 15.03 7.96 5.37
C ALA A 14 13.75 8.56 4.74
N PRO A 15 13.03 9.48 5.41
CA PRO A 15 11.76 10.04 4.94
C PRO A 15 11.80 10.61 3.52
N VAL A 16 12.92 11.23 3.13
CA VAL A 16 13.11 11.79 1.78
C VAL A 16 13.13 10.71 0.69
N ILE A 17 13.65 9.52 1.00
CA ILE A 17 13.71 8.40 0.07
C ILE A 17 12.33 7.79 -0.10
N VAL A 18 11.59 7.61 1.00
CA VAL A 18 10.18 7.15 0.97
C VAL A 18 9.33 8.05 0.08
N GLN A 19 9.48 9.37 0.20
CA GLN A 19 8.78 10.32 -0.68
C GLN A 19 9.19 10.20 -2.14
N ALA A 20 10.47 9.93 -2.43
CA ALA A 20 10.94 9.70 -3.80
C ALA A 20 10.35 8.42 -4.40
N LEU A 21 10.28 7.34 -3.61
CA LEU A 21 9.65 6.09 -4.00
C LEU A 21 8.16 6.29 -4.31
N ALA A 22 7.42 6.98 -3.45
CA ALA A 22 6.01 7.30 -3.68
C ALA A 22 5.79 8.01 -5.02
N ARG A 23 6.62 9.03 -5.33
CA ARG A 23 6.56 9.75 -6.62
C ARG A 23 6.86 8.82 -7.81
N MET A 24 7.86 7.95 -7.68
CA MET A 24 8.22 7.00 -8.74
C MET A 24 7.09 5.99 -9.00
N ILE A 25 6.51 5.40 -7.94
CA ILE A 25 5.39 4.45 -8.03
C ILE A 25 4.20 5.11 -8.73
N THR A 26 3.88 6.34 -8.36
CA THR A 26 2.80 7.12 -8.98
C THR A 26 3.05 7.33 -10.47
N ALA A 27 4.28 7.71 -10.85
CA ALA A 27 4.65 7.91 -12.25
C ALA A 27 4.59 6.60 -13.07
N LEU A 28 4.96 5.47 -12.48
CA LEU A 28 4.87 4.16 -13.12
C LEU A 28 3.40 3.75 -13.32
N LYS A 29 2.56 3.92 -12.30
CA LYS A 29 1.11 3.69 -12.40
C LYS A 29 0.47 4.52 -13.51
N GLN A 30 0.83 5.80 -13.62
CA GLN A 30 0.36 6.68 -14.71
C GLN A 30 0.81 6.23 -16.11
N ARG A 31 1.92 5.50 -16.21
CA ARG A 31 2.41 4.91 -17.48
C ARG A 31 1.74 3.57 -17.82
N GLY A 32 0.77 3.12 -17.02
CA GLY A 32 0.03 1.88 -17.25
C GLY A 32 0.69 0.63 -16.69
N TYR A 33 1.64 0.76 -15.76
CA TYR A 33 2.19 -0.39 -15.03
C TYR A 33 1.21 -0.84 -13.95
N THR A 34 0.99 -2.15 -13.86
CA THR A 34 0.35 -2.78 -12.71
C THR A 34 1.38 -2.97 -11.62
N ILE A 35 1.04 -2.63 -10.39
CA ILE A 35 1.93 -2.72 -9.24
C ILE A 35 1.21 -3.51 -8.16
N VAL A 36 1.84 -4.57 -7.68
CA VAL A 36 1.42 -5.29 -6.47
C VAL A 36 2.48 -5.02 -5.42
N MET A 37 2.05 -4.50 -4.29
CA MET A 37 2.93 -4.07 -3.21
C MET A 37 2.52 -4.72 -1.91
N VAL A 38 3.48 -5.32 -1.24
CA VAL A 38 3.38 -5.79 0.14
C VAL A 38 4.05 -4.74 1.02
N GLU A 39 3.32 -4.22 1.99
CA GLU A 39 3.79 -3.15 2.88
C GLU A 39 3.17 -3.27 4.26
N GLN A 40 3.98 -3.10 5.30
CA GLN A 40 3.51 -2.94 6.67
C GLN A 40 3.18 -1.49 6.98
N ASN A 41 3.82 -0.54 6.29
CA ASN A 41 3.58 0.89 6.49
C ASN A 41 2.31 1.33 5.76
N PHE A 42 1.16 1.16 6.42
CA PHE A 42 -0.14 1.54 5.85
C PHE A 42 -0.19 3.01 5.44
N ARG A 43 0.46 3.91 6.17
CA ARG A 43 0.49 5.35 5.83
C ARG A 43 1.22 5.64 4.51
N PHE A 44 2.18 4.81 4.14
CA PHE A 44 2.86 4.89 2.85
C PHE A 44 2.02 4.25 1.73
N ALA A 45 1.40 3.10 1.99
CA ALA A 45 0.61 2.38 0.99
C ALA A 45 -0.75 3.03 0.68
N ALA A 46 -1.42 3.59 1.69
CA ALA A 46 -2.76 4.19 1.60
C ALA A 46 -2.91 5.21 0.45
N PRO A 47 -2.01 6.19 0.26
CA PRO A 47 -2.14 7.14 -0.85
C PRO A 47 -1.76 6.58 -2.23
N LEU A 48 -1.13 5.39 -2.31
CA LEU A 48 -0.59 4.83 -3.55
C LEU A 48 -1.51 3.78 -4.18
N ALA A 49 -2.15 2.97 -3.34
CA ALA A 49 -2.92 1.81 -3.76
C ALA A 49 -4.34 2.19 -4.20
N ASP A 50 -4.85 1.46 -5.20
CA ASP A 50 -6.26 1.51 -5.61
C ASP A 50 -7.12 0.55 -4.78
N ARG A 51 -6.52 -0.56 -4.35
CA ARG A 51 -7.16 -1.66 -3.61
C ARG A 51 -6.27 -2.12 -2.49
N PHE A 52 -6.91 -2.56 -1.42
CA PHE A 52 -6.26 -3.07 -0.22
C PHE A 52 -6.73 -4.48 0.06
N TYR A 53 -5.78 -5.32 0.47
CA TYR A 53 -6.02 -6.67 0.96
C TYR A 53 -5.26 -6.78 2.27
N VAL A 54 -5.98 -7.02 3.37
CA VAL A 54 -5.39 -7.18 4.70
C VAL A 54 -5.20 -8.67 4.94
N MET A 55 -3.97 -9.07 5.27
CA MET A 55 -3.63 -10.46 5.52
C MET A 55 -3.25 -10.66 6.99
N GLU A 56 -3.88 -11.65 7.63
CA GLU A 56 -3.49 -12.14 8.95
C GLU A 56 -3.37 -13.65 8.91
N HIS A 57 -2.31 -14.19 9.52
CA HIS A 57 -2.06 -15.63 9.60
C HIS A 57 -2.19 -16.38 8.26
N GLY A 58 -1.81 -15.73 7.15
CA GLY A 58 -1.85 -16.29 5.80
C GLY A 58 -3.25 -16.28 5.15
N GLN A 59 -4.23 -15.62 5.75
CA GLN A 59 -5.57 -15.46 5.21
C GLN A 59 -5.89 -13.99 4.96
N ILE A 60 -6.61 -13.70 3.88
CA ILE A 60 -7.14 -12.37 3.64
C ILE A 60 -8.37 -12.19 4.53
N VAL A 61 -8.26 -11.31 5.53
CA VAL A 61 -9.32 -11.04 6.51
C VAL A 61 -10.20 -9.88 6.09
N GLU A 62 -9.71 -8.99 5.24
CA GLU A 62 -10.46 -7.83 4.75
C GLU A 62 -9.97 -7.39 3.36
N HIS A 63 -10.88 -6.83 2.55
CA HIS A 63 -10.54 -6.20 1.28
C HIS A 63 -11.44 -4.98 0.99
N PHE A 64 -10.88 -3.94 0.39
CA PHE A 64 -11.63 -2.71 0.07
C PHE A 64 -10.92 -1.89 -1.00
N GLU A 65 -11.68 -1.03 -1.68
CA GLU A 65 -11.17 -0.04 -2.62
C GLU A 65 -10.72 1.22 -1.86
N ALA A 66 -9.82 2.01 -2.46
CA ALA A 66 -9.33 3.25 -1.85
C ALA A 66 -10.44 4.26 -1.52
N SER A 67 -11.58 4.21 -2.21
CA SER A 67 -12.76 5.04 -1.91
C SER A 67 -13.42 4.72 -0.57
N GLU A 68 -13.22 3.51 -0.05
CA GLU A 68 -13.83 3.03 1.21
C GLU A 68 -12.91 3.25 2.42
N LEU A 69 -11.70 3.78 2.19
CA LEU A 69 -10.64 3.90 3.22
C LEU A 69 -11.07 4.71 4.45
N THR A 70 -11.88 5.75 4.25
CA THR A 70 -12.41 6.59 5.34
C THR A 70 -13.44 5.82 6.19
N GLU A 71 -14.26 4.98 5.58
CA GLU A 71 -15.27 4.19 6.30
C GLU A 71 -14.63 3.01 7.04
N LYS A 72 -13.53 2.47 6.51
CA LYS A 72 -12.79 1.34 7.08
C LYS A 72 -11.75 1.76 8.13
N GLN A 73 -11.58 3.05 8.38
CA GLN A 73 -10.48 3.58 9.18
C GLN A 73 -10.44 3.03 10.61
N ASP A 74 -11.59 2.91 11.28
CA ASP A 74 -11.67 2.34 12.63
C ASP A 74 -11.30 0.86 12.66
N THR A 75 -11.82 0.07 11.71
CA THR A 75 -11.48 -1.35 11.55
C THR A 75 -10.00 -1.54 11.25
N LEU A 76 -9.41 -0.68 10.44
CA LEU A 76 -7.99 -0.74 10.09
C LEU A 76 -7.09 -0.38 11.26
N ASN A 77 -7.47 0.57 12.10
CA ASN A 77 -6.72 0.90 13.31
C ASN A 77 -6.70 -0.29 14.29
N GLU A 78 -7.83 -1.00 14.44
CA GLU A 78 -7.91 -2.20 15.28
C GLU A 78 -7.05 -3.36 14.73
N LEU A 79 -7.09 -3.61 13.42
CA LEU A 79 -6.36 -4.70 12.76
C LEU A 79 -4.85 -4.42 12.65
N LEU A 80 -4.47 -3.19 12.35
CA LEU A 80 -3.08 -2.83 12.04
C LEU A 80 -2.34 -2.18 13.22
N GLY A 81 -3.03 -1.87 14.32
CA GLY A 81 -2.44 -1.29 15.54
C GLY A 81 -1.83 0.10 15.35
N VAL A 82 -2.36 0.88 14.39
CA VAL A 82 -1.91 2.25 14.03
C VAL A 82 -2.81 3.35 14.58
#